data_AF-A0A2V5VLT1-F1
#
_entry.id   AF-A0A2V5VLT1-F1
#
_cell.length_a   1.000
_cell.length_b   1.000
_cell.length_c   1.000
_cell.angle_alpha   90.00
_cell.angle_beta   90.00
_cell.angle_gamma   90.00
#
_symmetry.space_group_name_H-M   'P 1'
#
loop_
_entity.id
_entity.type
_entity.pdbx_description
1 polymer ?
#
loop_
_entity_poly.entity_id
_entity_poly.type
_entity_poly.pdbx_seq_one_letter_code
_entity_poly.pdbx_strand_id
1 'polypeptide(L)'
;MGLVINEYLEEFQRGDFLVRNLLGADPRSGAIAVGAFPRPGQTIQFQRRDATAATEDMVALLSRAKEKLGQATIYGACLCSCNGRGHRLFGQPNHDAGLIQQKLGPLGLIGFFCNGEIGPVGDRNFVHGYTASLALFVKK
;
A
#
# COMPACT_ATOMS: atom_id res chain seq x y z
N MET A 1 -2.02 -0.25 -12.80
CA MET A 1 -0.88 -0.94 -13.43
C MET A 1 0.29 -0.89 -12.47
N GLY A 2 0.82 -2.04 -12.09
CA GLY A 2 2.06 -2.18 -11.33
C GLY A 2 3.26 -2.14 -12.28
N LEU A 3 4.28 -1.37 -11.89
CA LEU A 3 5.56 -1.26 -12.58
C LEU A 3 6.61 -1.89 -11.67
N VAL A 4 7.33 -2.90 -12.16
CA VAL A 4 8.43 -3.51 -11.39
C VAL A 4 9.49 -2.45 -11.11
N ILE A 5 9.94 -2.37 -9.85
CA ILE A 5 10.98 -1.43 -9.42
C ILE A 5 12.40 -2.00 -9.54
N ASN A 6 12.54 -3.32 -9.47
CA ASN A 6 13.79 -4.05 -9.57
C ASN A 6 13.63 -5.23 -10.53
N GLU A 7 14.14 -5.10 -11.76
CA GLU A 7 14.05 -6.13 -12.82
C GLU A 7 14.99 -7.32 -12.59
N TYR A 8 15.88 -7.26 -11.59
CA TYR A 8 16.87 -8.31 -11.31
C TYR A 8 16.33 -9.43 -10.41
N LEU A 9 15.04 -9.44 -10.09
CA LEU A 9 14.40 -10.51 -9.31
C LEU A 9 13.89 -11.61 -10.24
N GLU A 10 14.12 -12.87 -9.89
CA GLU A 10 13.60 -14.02 -10.64
C GLU A 10 12.07 -14.15 -10.52
N GLU A 11 11.53 -13.85 -9.33
CA GLU A 11 10.10 -13.83 -9.06
C GLU A 11 9.70 -12.50 -8.39
N PHE A 12 8.61 -11.89 -8.88
CA PHE A 12 8.08 -10.65 -8.32
C PHE A 12 6.97 -10.94 -7.31
N GLN A 13 7.06 -10.31 -6.15
CA GLN A 13 6.14 -10.47 -5.04
C GLN A 13 5.44 -9.15 -4.66
N ARG A 14 4.58 -9.24 -3.64
CA ARG A 14 3.98 -8.08 -2.97
C ARG A 14 5.10 -7.17 -2.46
N GLY A 15 5.07 -5.91 -2.88
CA GLY A 15 6.10 -4.93 -2.53
C GLY A 15 7.15 -4.67 -3.62
N ASP A 16 7.14 -5.41 -4.73
CA ASP A 16 8.07 -5.19 -5.85
C ASP A 16 7.51 -4.28 -6.96
N PHE A 17 6.23 -3.93 -6.84
CA PHE A 17 5.50 -3.14 -7.84
C PHE A 17 5.17 -1.74 -7.33
N LEU A 18 5.46 -0.75 -8.17
CA LEU A 18 4.94 0.61 -8.02
C LEU A 18 3.62 0.75 -8.78
N VAL A 19 2.52 0.92 -8.05
CA VAL A 19 1.17 0.97 -8.65
C VAL A 19 0.82 2.37 -9.16
N ARG A 20 0.31 2.44 -10.38
CA ARG A 20 -0.11 3.67 -11.08
C ARG A 20 -1.46 3.54 -11.74
N ASN A 21 -2.14 4.68 -11.87
CA ASN A 21 -3.48 4.77 -12.46
C ASN A 21 -3.42 4.53 -13.96
N LEU A 22 -4.43 3.83 -14.47
CA LEU A 22 -4.78 3.91 -15.87
C LEU A 22 -5.60 5.19 -16.05
N LEU A 23 -5.14 6.07 -16.93
CA LEU A 23 -5.80 7.34 -17.23
C LEU A 23 -6.83 7.18 -18.35
N GLY A 24 -6.60 6.23 -19.25
CA GLY A 24 -7.50 5.93 -20.35
C GLY A 24 -6.93 4.86 -21.27
N ALA A 25 -7.74 4.43 -22.23
CA ALA A 25 -7.32 3.55 -23.32
C ALA A 25 -7.97 4.02 -24.61
N ASP A 26 -7.26 3.91 -25.73
CA ASP A 26 -7.79 4.14 -27.07
C ASP A 26 -7.88 2.79 -27.82
N PRO A 27 -9.08 2.25 -28.00
CA PRO A 27 -9.26 0.96 -28.68
C PRO A 27 -8.82 0.97 -30.15
N ARG A 28 -8.76 2.14 -30.81
CA ARG A 28 -8.40 2.22 -32.23
C ARG A 28 -6.90 2.02 -32.44
N SER A 29 -6.09 2.64 -31.59
CA SER A 29 -4.62 2.51 -31.63
C SER A 29 -4.10 1.38 -30.74
N GLY A 30 -4.91 0.89 -29.79
CA GLY A 30 -4.47 -0.03 -28.73
C GLY A 30 -3.67 0.66 -27.62
N ALA A 31 -3.60 1.99 -27.61
CA ALA A 31 -2.82 2.73 -26.62
C ALA A 31 -3.48 2.72 -25.24
N ILE A 32 -2.66 2.67 -24.18
CA ILE A 32 -3.10 2.81 -22.79
C ILE A 32 -2.34 3.98 -22.17
N ALA A 33 -3.06 4.98 -21.68
CA ALA A 33 -2.49 6.08 -20.93
C ALA A 33 -2.35 5.68 -19.46
N VAL A 34 -1.17 5.90 -18.89
CA VAL A 34 -0.83 5.53 -17.51
C VAL A 34 -0.29 6.77 -16.80
N GLY A 35 -0.58 6.92 -15.51
CA GLY A 35 -0.08 8.01 -14.67
C GLY A 35 1.41 7.89 -14.30
N ALA A 36 2.22 7.41 -15.23
CA ALA A 36 3.67 7.23 -15.10
C ALA A 36 4.32 7.14 -16.48
N PHE A 37 5.64 7.08 -16.49
CA PHE A 37 6.46 6.91 -17.69
C PHE A 37 7.16 5.55 -17.63
N PRO A 38 6.53 4.45 -18.11
CA PRO A 38 7.20 3.17 -18.25
C PRO A 38 8.39 3.29 -19.20
N ARG A 39 9.44 2.52 -18.94
CA ARG A 39 10.62 2.46 -19.83
C ARG A 39 10.53 1.22 -20.73
N PRO A 40 11.09 1.25 -21.95
CA PRO A 40 11.22 0.04 -22.77
C PRO A 40 11.91 -1.08 -22.00
N GLY A 41 11.33 -2.30 -22.06
CA GLY A 41 11.82 -3.46 -21.32
C GLY A 41 11.40 -3.54 -19.85
N GLN A 42 10.66 -2.55 -19.32
CA GLN A 42 10.15 -2.61 -17.94
C GLN A 42 8.98 -3.59 -17.83
N THR A 43 9.05 -4.47 -16.85
CA THR A 43 7.97 -5.42 -16.57
C THR A 43 6.76 -4.70 -15.97
N ILE A 44 5.59 -4.96 -16.54
CA ILE A 44 4.31 -4.43 -16.06
C ILE A 44 3.36 -5.55 -15.65
N GLN A 45 2.53 -5.29 -14.65
CA GLN A 45 1.46 -6.19 -14.24
C GLN A 45 0.16 -5.41 -14.04
N PHE A 46 -0.95 -5.91 -14.59
CA PHE A 46 -2.26 -5.36 -14.26
C PHE A 46 -2.69 -5.83 -12.88
N GLN A 47 -3.10 -4.87 -12.06
CA GLN A 47 -3.49 -5.11 -10.68
C GLN A 47 -5.00 -4.93 -10.55
N ARG A 48 -5.66 -5.91 -9.96
CA ARG A 48 -7.08 -5.81 -9.60
C ARG A 48 -7.18 -5.30 -8.17
N ARG A 49 -8.07 -4.33 -7.92
CA ARG A 49 -8.40 -3.95 -6.54
C ARG A 49 -9.24 -5.05 -5.92
N ASP A 50 -8.76 -5.59 -4.83
CA ASP A 50 -9.35 -6.74 -4.16
C ASP A 50 -9.27 -6.52 -2.65
N ALA A 51 -10.43 -6.59 -1.99
CA ALA A 51 -10.54 -6.31 -0.56
C ALA A 51 -9.76 -7.33 0.26
N THR A 52 -9.89 -8.61 -0.08
CA THR A 52 -9.24 -9.72 0.62
C THR A 52 -7.72 -9.60 0.51
N ALA A 53 -7.20 -9.38 -0.70
CA ALA A 53 -5.76 -9.19 -0.89
C ALA A 53 -5.23 -7.97 -0.12
N ALA A 54 -5.97 -6.86 -0.10
CA ALA A 54 -5.61 -5.66 0.65
C ALA A 54 -5.61 -5.86 2.18
N THR A 55 -6.51 -6.71 2.70
CA THR A 55 -6.52 -7.14 4.10
C THR A 55 -5.32 -8.02 4.42
N GLU A 56 -5.02 -9.01 3.57
CA GLU A 56 -3.88 -9.91 3.74
C GLU A 56 -2.55 -9.14 3.75
N ASP A 57 -2.36 -8.20 2.81
CA ASP A 57 -1.17 -7.35 2.74
C ASP A 57 -0.96 -6.56 4.03
N MET A 58 -2.03 -5.95 4.53
CA MET A 58 -1.98 -5.17 5.76
C MET A 58 -1.65 -6.07 6.97
N VAL A 59 -2.27 -7.25 7.07
CA VAL A 59 -1.99 -8.22 8.14
C VAL A 59 -0.54 -8.67 8.10
N ALA A 60 0.01 -8.97 6.92
CA ALA A 60 1.40 -9.38 6.76
C ALA A 60 2.37 -8.28 7.20
N LEU A 61 2.13 -7.02 6.78
CA LEU A 61 2.96 -5.88 7.16
C LEU A 61 2.89 -5.58 8.66
N LEU A 62 1.70 -5.63 9.26
CA LEU A 62 1.53 -5.43 10.70
C LEU A 62 2.22 -6.52 11.53
N SER A 63 2.14 -7.78 11.09
CA SER A 63 2.85 -8.89 11.76
C SER A 63 4.36 -8.69 11.70
N ARG A 64 4.92 -8.37 10.52
CA ARG A 64 6.36 -8.06 10.37
C ARG A 64 6.78 -6.85 11.21
N ALA A 65 5.95 -5.80 11.27
CA ALA A 65 6.22 -4.63 12.10
C ALA A 65 6.25 -5.00 13.59
N LYS A 66 5.29 -5.81 14.05
CA LYS A 66 5.24 -6.31 15.44
C LYS A 66 6.47 -7.14 15.79
N GLU A 67 6.89 -8.04 14.91
CA GLU A 67 8.10 -8.85 15.08
C GLU A 67 9.35 -7.96 15.18
N LYS A 68 9.49 -6.97 14.28
CA LYS A 68 10.61 -6.04 14.27
C LYS A 68 10.67 -5.16 15.53
N LEU A 69 9.52 -4.77 16.07
CA LEU A 69 9.43 -3.97 17.29
C LEU A 69 9.71 -4.79 18.56
N GLY A 70 9.48 -6.11 18.53
CA GLY A 70 9.66 -6.98 19.69
C GLY A 70 8.85 -6.50 20.89
N GLN A 71 9.53 -6.14 21.98
CA GLN A 71 8.91 -5.62 23.22
C GLN A 71 8.94 -4.09 23.32
N ALA A 72 9.32 -3.38 22.25
CA ALA A 72 9.35 -1.93 22.25
C ALA A 72 7.94 -1.35 22.51
N THR A 73 7.87 -0.35 23.38
CA THR A 73 6.62 0.35 23.68
C THR A 73 6.18 1.19 22.48
N ILE A 74 4.94 1.01 22.04
CA ILE A 74 4.29 1.86 21.03
C ILE A 74 3.55 2.99 21.75
N TYR A 75 3.93 4.24 21.49
CA TYR A 75 3.28 5.42 22.04
C TYR A 75 2.03 5.85 21.26
N GLY A 76 1.95 5.46 19.99
CA GLY A 76 0.82 5.76 19.13
C GLY A 76 1.18 5.55 17.66
N ALA A 77 0.24 5.88 16.78
CA ALA A 77 0.42 5.75 15.36
C ALA A 77 -0.34 6.82 14.55
N CYS A 78 0.16 7.11 13.35
CA CYS A 78 -0.51 7.94 12.36
C CYS A 78 -0.80 7.12 11.09
N LEU A 79 -2.07 6.99 10.74
CA LEU A 79 -2.55 6.27 9.56
C LEU A 79 -2.97 7.25 8.46
N CYS A 80 -2.30 7.18 7.32
CA CYS A 80 -2.75 7.84 6.08
C CYS A 80 -3.35 6.76 5.18
N SER A 81 -4.67 6.80 4.93
CA SER A 81 -5.35 5.80 4.12
C SER A 81 -5.88 6.40 2.83
N CYS A 82 -5.72 5.69 1.72
CA CYS A 82 -6.24 6.17 0.44
C CYS A 82 -7.77 6.28 0.45
N ASN A 83 -8.31 7.31 -0.20
CA ASN A 83 -9.74 7.49 -0.45
C ASN A 83 -10.40 6.26 -1.10
N GLY A 84 -9.63 5.42 -1.80
CA GLY A 84 -10.08 4.18 -2.42
C GLY A 84 -10.24 2.98 -1.47
N ARG A 85 -9.80 3.07 -0.21
CA ARG A 85 -9.80 1.98 0.79
C ARG A 85 -10.97 2.04 1.78
N GLY A 86 -11.90 2.96 1.65
CA GLY A 86 -13.02 3.07 2.61
C GLY A 86 -14.03 1.90 2.53
N HIS A 87 -15.21 2.12 3.11
CA HIS A 87 -16.34 1.16 3.14
C HIS A 87 -16.67 0.54 1.77
N ARG A 88 -16.51 1.28 0.66
CA ARG A 88 -16.78 0.75 -0.68
C ARG A 88 -15.85 -0.40 -1.10
N LEU A 89 -14.63 -0.43 -0.57
CA LEU A 89 -13.68 -1.53 -0.83
C LEU A 89 -13.95 -2.69 0.13
N PHE A 90 -14.04 -2.41 1.43
CA PHE A 90 -14.05 -3.47 2.45
C PHE A 90 -15.44 -3.92 2.91
N GLY A 91 -16.51 -3.28 2.45
CA GLY A 91 -17.89 -3.56 2.90
C GLY A 91 -18.18 -3.16 4.35
N GLN A 92 -17.21 -2.58 5.07
CA GLN A 92 -17.36 -2.17 6.47
C GLN A 92 -16.58 -0.88 6.77
N PRO A 93 -17.06 -0.04 7.70
CA PRO A 93 -16.31 1.13 8.15
C PRO A 93 -15.06 0.73 8.95
N ASN A 94 -14.10 1.64 9.06
CA ASN A 94 -12.95 1.54 9.97
C ASN A 94 -12.07 0.29 9.83
N HIS A 95 -12.10 -0.40 8.67
CA HIS A 95 -11.35 -1.65 8.44
C HIS A 95 -9.87 -1.55 8.82
N ASP A 96 -9.13 -0.62 8.21
CA ASP A 96 -7.69 -0.49 8.41
C ASP A 96 -7.36 -0.12 9.87
N ALA A 97 -8.09 0.83 10.45
CA ALA A 97 -7.92 1.23 11.85
C ALA A 97 -8.21 0.07 12.82
N GLY A 98 -9.27 -0.70 12.57
CA GLY A 98 -9.63 -1.86 13.38
C GLY A 98 -8.56 -2.95 13.35
N LEU A 99 -7.99 -3.24 12.17
CA LEU A 99 -6.90 -4.21 12.05
C LEU A 99 -5.64 -3.78 12.80
N ILE A 100 -5.29 -2.49 12.79
CA ILE A 100 -4.15 -1.97 13.55
C ILE A 100 -4.37 -2.21 15.05
N GLN A 101 -5.54 -1.84 15.57
CA GLN A 101 -5.89 -2.03 16.98
C GLN A 101 -5.86 -3.52 17.36
N GLN A 102 -6.35 -4.40 16.47
CA GLN A 102 -6.34 -5.85 16.69
C GLN A 102 -4.93 -6.43 16.75
N LYS A 103 -4.02 -5.98 15.86
CA LYS A 103 -2.69 -6.60 15.71
C LYS A 103 -1.64 -6.02 16.64
N LEU A 104 -1.65 -4.69 16.82
CA LEU A 104 -0.67 -3.96 17.63
C LEU A 104 -1.18 -3.64 19.05
N GLY A 105 -2.46 -3.93 19.31
CA GLY A 105 -3.11 -3.66 20.60
C GLY A 105 -3.77 -2.28 20.64
N PRO A 106 -4.52 -1.99 21.71
CA PRO A 106 -5.16 -0.70 21.91
C PRO A 106 -4.09 0.41 21.99
N LEU A 107 -4.06 1.28 20.98
CA LEU A 107 -3.10 2.39 20.90
C LEU A 107 -3.78 3.67 20.39
N GLY A 108 -3.20 4.82 20.76
CA GLY A 108 -3.62 6.11 20.21
C GLY A 108 -3.35 6.14 18.71
N LEU A 109 -4.42 6.07 17.91
CA LEU A 109 -4.37 6.07 16.45
C LEU A 109 -5.03 7.34 15.93
N ILE A 110 -4.23 8.18 15.27
CA ILE A 110 -4.71 9.34 14.52
C ILE A 110 -4.50 9.12 13.03
N GLY A 111 -5.12 9.96 12.20
CA GLY A 111 -4.96 9.81 10.76
C GLY A 111 -5.96 10.62 9.96
N PHE A 112 -5.88 10.45 8.65
CA PHE A 112 -6.80 11.04 7.68
C PHE A 112 -6.86 10.20 6.40
N PHE A 113 -7.89 10.46 5.61
CA PHE A 113 -8.00 9.94 4.25
C PHE A 113 -7.35 10.90 3.25
N CYS A 114 -6.57 10.38 2.30
CA CYS A 114 -5.91 11.17 1.28
C CYS A 114 -5.90 10.47 -0.09
N ASN A 115 -5.42 11.18 -1.11
CA ASN A 115 -5.24 10.65 -2.46
C ASN A 115 -3.75 10.66 -2.82
N GLY A 116 -2.94 10.03 -1.98
CA GLY A 116 -1.50 10.11 -2.04
C GLY A 116 -0.89 9.80 -0.69
N GLU A 117 -0.23 8.65 -0.58
CA GLU A 117 0.47 8.23 0.62
C GLU A 117 1.97 8.12 0.33
N ILE A 118 2.84 8.51 1.27
CA ILE A 118 4.29 8.37 1.12
C ILE A 118 4.76 7.16 1.91
N GLY A 119 5.46 6.25 1.22
CA GLY A 119 6.02 5.06 1.85
C GLY A 119 7.08 4.38 0.99
N PRO A 120 7.83 3.44 1.54
CA PRO A 120 8.90 2.76 0.82
C PRO A 120 8.37 1.69 -0.15
N VAL A 121 9.07 1.51 -1.26
CA VAL A 121 9.07 0.29 -2.11
C VAL A 121 10.55 -0.04 -2.32
N GLY A 122 11.01 -1.17 -1.78
CA GLY A 122 12.44 -1.41 -1.60
C GLY A 122 13.11 -0.29 -0.77
N ASP A 123 14.26 0.21 -1.24
CA ASP A 123 15.05 1.22 -0.53
C ASP A 123 14.66 2.68 -0.83
N ARG A 124 13.55 2.90 -1.54
CA ARG A 124 13.15 4.24 -2.00
C ARG A 124 11.71 4.56 -1.61
N ASN A 125 11.50 5.81 -1.22
CA ASN A 125 10.15 6.32 -0.96
C ASN A 125 9.48 6.75 -2.26
N PHE A 126 8.19 6.45 -2.36
CA PHE A 126 7.34 6.83 -3.48
C PHE A 126 6.04 7.44 -2.97
N VAL A 127 5.39 8.21 -3.85
CA VAL A 127 3.97 8.51 -3.70
C VAL A 127 3.19 7.32 -4.23
N HIS A 128 2.30 6.81 -3.38
CA HIS A 128 1.43 5.68 -3.62
C HIS A 128 0.00 6.14 -3.79
N GLY A 129 -0.77 5.31 -4.49
CA GLY A 129 -2.22 5.35 -4.46
C GLY A 129 -2.74 3.95 -4.17
N TYR A 130 -3.99 3.86 -3.70
CA TYR A 130 -4.65 2.60 -3.33
C TYR A 130 -4.01 1.87 -2.15
N THR A 131 -3.18 2.55 -1.38
CA THR A 131 -2.49 1.98 -0.22
C THR A 131 -2.94 2.63 1.08
N ALA A 132 -2.40 2.13 2.18
CA ALA A 132 -2.38 2.81 3.45
C ALA A 132 -0.94 2.84 3.97
N SER A 133 -0.51 3.99 4.49
CA SER A 133 0.80 4.15 5.13
C SER A 133 0.61 4.38 6.63
N LEU A 134 1.37 3.62 7.42
CA LEU A 134 1.31 3.65 8.88
C LEU A 134 2.66 4.06 9.46
N ALA A 135 2.68 5.16 10.19
CA ALA A 135 3.82 5.54 11.02
C ALA A 135 3.57 5.10 12.46
N LEU A 136 4.51 4.36 13.05
CA LEU A 136 4.49 3.95 14.45
C LEU A 136 5.47 4.81 15.25
N PHE A 137 4.99 5.42 16.33
CA PHE A 137 5.82 6.14 17.28
C PHE A 137 6.21 5.19 18.41
N VAL A 138 7.48 4.84 18.50
CA VAL A 138 7.97 3.80 19.41
C VAL A 138 9.12 4.30 20.27
N LYS A 139 9.31 3.68 21.43
CA LYS A 139 10.47 3.92 22.29
C LYS A 139 11.74 3.53 21.53
N LYS A 140 12.72 4.44 21.50
CA LYS A 140 14.06 4.19 20.95
C LYS A 140 14.83 3.20 21.80
#